data_AF-A0A973JH04-F1
#
_entry.id   AF-A0A973JH04-F1
#
_cell.length_a   1.000
_cell.length_b   1.000
_cell.length_c   1.000
_cell.angle_alpha   90.00
_cell.angle_beta   90.00
_cell.angle_gamma   90.00
#
_symmetry.space_group_name_H-M   'P 1'
#
loop_
_entity.id
_entity.type
_entity.pdbx_description
1 polymer ?
#
loop_
_entity_poly.entity_id
_entity_poly.type
_entity_poly.pdbx_seq_one_letter_code
_entity_poly.pdbx_strand_id
1 'polypeptide(L)'
;MSRATTRDELLTSSTAGYAAVIDLVDRLPEDAREAAFPFEDRDRCVRDVLGHLHAWHVMALGWHDEGSRGLRPAIPAPGHTWRTLPALNQEIWARYQGVDLVTVRTDLDATHRALHDLISRHTDEELFTKRLYPWTGTTSLGAYLVSATASHYAWALKKLRRFERALVAVSPASERA
;
A
#
# COMPACT_ATOMS: atom_id res chain seq x y z
N MET A 1 13.99 -9.69 -0.51
CA MET A 1 14.65 -8.40 -0.23
C MET A 1 14.70 -8.22 1.28
N SER A 2 15.84 -7.79 1.82
CA SER A 2 15.95 -7.39 3.23
C SER A 2 15.03 -6.19 3.50
N ARG A 3 14.50 -6.08 4.72
CA ARG A 3 13.74 -4.90 5.14
C ARG A 3 14.71 -3.72 5.30
N ALA A 4 14.28 -2.52 4.91
CA ALA A 4 15.05 -1.30 5.09
C ALA A 4 15.41 -1.08 6.56
N THR A 5 16.64 -0.65 6.80
CA THR A 5 17.21 -0.37 8.12
C THR A 5 17.73 1.06 8.25
N THR A 6 17.74 1.82 7.16
CA THR A 6 18.05 3.25 7.15
C THR A 6 16.94 4.04 6.45
N ARG A 7 16.88 5.34 6.70
CA ARG A 7 15.94 6.28 6.07
C ARG A 7 16.09 6.25 4.56
N ASP A 8 17.33 6.30 4.08
CA ASP A 8 17.62 6.35 2.65
C ASP A 8 17.24 5.03 1.96
N GLU A 9 17.45 3.88 2.61
CA GLU A 9 16.94 2.59 2.13
C GLU A 9 15.40 2.56 2.07
N LEU A 10 14.73 3.12 3.08
CA LEU A 10 13.27 3.17 3.14
C LEU A 10 12.70 4.10 2.06
N LEU A 11 13.26 5.30 1.88
CA LEU A 11 12.87 6.22 0.81
C LEU A 11 13.08 5.56 -0.56
N THR A 12 14.26 4.99 -0.80
CA THR A 12 14.60 4.34 -2.08
C THR A 12 13.66 3.19 -2.40
N SER A 13 13.45 2.27 -1.44
CA SER A 13 12.59 1.10 -1.65
C SER A 13 11.10 1.46 -1.74
N SER A 14 10.65 2.47 -1.01
CA SER A 14 9.29 3.02 -1.11
C SER A 14 9.05 3.63 -2.49
N THR A 15 9.93 4.53 -2.94
CA THR A 15 9.84 5.21 -4.24
C THR A 15 9.89 4.22 -5.40
N ALA A 16 10.85 3.28 -5.38
CA ALA A 16 10.96 2.26 -6.42
C ALA A 16 9.74 1.32 -6.44
N GLY A 17 9.22 0.94 -5.26
CA GLY A 17 8.03 0.10 -5.16
C GLY A 17 6.77 0.79 -5.68
N TYR A 18 6.57 2.06 -5.31
CA TYR A 18 5.45 2.86 -5.78
C TYR A 18 5.49 3.07 -7.30
N ALA A 19 6.64 3.52 -7.83
CA ALA A 19 6.83 3.71 -9.26
C ALA A 19 6.53 2.41 -10.03
N ALA A 20 7.03 1.27 -9.57
CA ALA A 20 6.76 -0.01 -10.22
C ALA A 20 5.26 -0.41 -10.19
N VAL A 21 4.50 -0.05 -9.15
CA VAL A 21 3.04 -0.27 -9.11
C VAL A 21 2.36 0.58 -10.18
N ILE A 22 2.67 1.88 -10.23
CA ILE A 22 2.08 2.82 -11.19
C ILE A 22 2.45 2.45 -12.63
N ASP A 23 3.72 2.16 -12.90
CA ASP A 23 4.21 1.73 -14.21
C ASP A 23 3.57 0.41 -14.68
N LEU A 24 3.22 -0.48 -13.75
CA LEU A 24 2.47 -1.69 -14.08
C LEU A 24 1.04 -1.33 -14.44
N VAL A 25 0.35 -0.52 -13.65
CA VAL A 25 -1.02 -0.09 -13.98
C VAL A 25 -1.08 0.64 -15.32
N ASP A 26 -0.13 1.54 -15.59
CA ASP A 26 -0.08 2.31 -16.84
C ASP A 26 0.23 1.46 -18.07
N ARG A 27 0.91 0.31 -17.92
CA ARG A 27 1.18 -0.60 -19.04
C ARG A 27 0.04 -1.57 -19.34
N LEU A 28 -0.92 -1.72 -18.43
CA LEU A 28 -2.10 -2.53 -18.69
C LEU A 28 -2.92 -1.90 -19.83
N PRO A 29 -3.51 -2.72 -20.72
CA PRO A 29 -4.52 -2.26 -21.68
C PRO A 29 -5.63 -1.45 -21.00
N GLU A 30 -6.14 -0.43 -21.67
CA GLU A 30 -7.11 0.52 -21.08
C GLU A 30 -8.37 -0.19 -20.57
N ASP A 31 -8.91 -1.13 -21.36
CA ASP A 31 -10.04 -1.99 -21.00
C ASP A 31 -9.73 -2.90 -19.80
N ALA A 32 -8.49 -3.35 -19.66
CA ALA A 32 -8.06 -4.20 -18.56
C ALA A 32 -7.87 -3.46 -17.23
N ARG A 33 -7.65 -2.13 -17.24
CA ARG A 33 -7.42 -1.36 -15.99
C ARG A 33 -8.64 -1.36 -15.07
N GLU A 34 -9.84 -1.42 -15.64
CA GLU A 34 -11.10 -1.49 -14.89
C GLU A 34 -11.71 -2.89 -14.88
N ALA A 35 -11.16 -3.83 -15.65
CA ALA A 35 -11.65 -5.19 -15.71
C ALA A 35 -11.51 -5.93 -14.37
N ALA A 36 -12.43 -6.86 -14.14
CA ALA A 36 -12.35 -7.76 -13.02
C ALA A 36 -11.18 -8.73 -13.18
N PHE A 37 -10.48 -9.01 -12.08
CA PHE A 37 -9.48 -10.05 -12.02
C PHE A 37 -10.13 -11.42 -12.28
N PRO A 38 -9.51 -12.29 -13.10
CA PRO A 38 -10.06 -13.61 -13.44
C PRO A 38 -9.76 -14.65 -12.35
N PHE A 39 -9.64 -14.24 -11.09
CA PHE A 39 -9.34 -15.10 -9.96
C PHE A 39 -10.06 -14.63 -8.71
N GLU A 40 -10.30 -15.56 -7.79
CA GLU A 40 -10.86 -15.24 -6.49
C GLU A 40 -9.84 -14.50 -5.63
N ASP A 41 -10.28 -13.35 -5.11
CA ASP A 41 -9.57 -12.50 -4.17
C ASP A 41 -10.58 -11.52 -3.54
N ARG A 42 -10.22 -10.87 -2.44
CA ARG A 42 -10.98 -9.72 -1.91
C ARG A 42 -10.95 -8.57 -2.91
N ASP A 43 -9.76 -8.22 -3.41
CA ASP A 43 -9.61 -7.14 -4.38
C ASP A 43 -9.94 -7.67 -5.77
N ARG A 44 -10.92 -7.06 -6.43
CA ARG A 44 -11.50 -7.58 -7.68
C ARG A 44 -11.01 -6.87 -8.92
N CYS A 45 -10.34 -5.73 -8.80
CA CYS A 45 -9.80 -4.96 -9.93
C CYS A 45 -8.63 -4.08 -9.47
N VAL A 46 -8.01 -3.34 -10.39
CA VAL A 46 -6.88 -2.43 -10.07
C VAL A 46 -7.27 -1.40 -9.01
N ARG A 47 -8.45 -0.77 -9.12
CA ARG A 47 -8.95 0.21 -8.15
C ARG A 47 -8.92 -0.35 -6.73
N ASP A 48 -9.39 -1.58 -6.52
CA ASP A 48 -9.44 -2.18 -5.19
C ASP A 48 -8.04 -2.33 -4.58
N VAL A 49 -7.04 -2.67 -5.40
CA VAL A 49 -5.63 -2.77 -4.96
C VAL A 49 -5.08 -1.39 -4.59
N LEU A 50 -5.31 -0.38 -5.43
CA LEU A 50 -4.85 0.99 -5.17
C LEU A 50 -5.56 1.61 -3.96
N GLY A 51 -6.86 1.37 -3.81
CA GLY A 51 -7.65 1.80 -2.66
C GLY A 51 -7.17 1.15 -1.36
N HIS A 52 -6.76 -0.11 -1.43
CA HIS A 52 -6.14 -0.76 -0.28
C HIS A 52 -4.83 -0.08 0.13
N LEU A 53 -3.94 0.21 -0.83
CA LEU A 53 -2.70 0.94 -0.55
C LEU A 53 -3.00 2.31 0.07
N HIS A 54 -3.92 3.07 -0.53
CA HIS A 54 -4.31 4.41 -0.07
C HIS A 54 -4.85 4.37 1.36
N ALA A 55 -5.77 3.45 1.68
CA ALA A 55 -6.31 3.33 3.04
C ALA A 55 -5.22 3.08 4.09
N TRP A 56 -4.26 2.21 3.79
CA TRP A 56 -3.15 1.93 4.70
C TRP A 56 -2.17 3.09 4.82
N HIS A 57 -1.99 3.91 3.77
CA HIS A 57 -1.24 5.15 3.90
C HIS A 57 -1.93 6.13 4.85
N VAL A 58 -3.24 6.35 4.67
CA VAL A 58 -4.02 7.27 5.52
C VAL A 58 -3.96 6.82 6.99
N MET A 59 -4.11 5.53 7.26
CA MET A 59 -3.99 5.00 8.62
C MET A 59 -2.59 5.22 9.20
N ALA A 60 -1.52 4.94 8.43
CA ALA A 60 -0.15 5.15 8.90
C ALA A 60 0.16 6.62 9.20
N LEU A 61 -0.31 7.54 8.35
CA LEU A 61 -0.21 8.99 8.59
C LEU A 61 -0.99 9.40 9.84
N GLY A 62 -2.22 8.90 10.01
CA GLY A 62 -3.04 9.19 11.19
C GLY A 62 -2.44 8.68 12.50
N TRP A 63 -1.87 7.46 12.50
CA TRP A 63 -1.18 6.94 13.68
C TRP A 63 0.02 7.80 14.07
N HIS A 64 0.80 8.26 13.08
CA HIS A 64 1.92 9.16 13.34
C HIS A 64 1.46 10.52 13.88
N ASP A 65 0.43 11.13 13.29
CA ASP A 65 -0.12 12.41 13.79
C ASP A 65 -0.58 12.30 15.25
N GLU A 66 -1.45 11.34 15.56
CA GLU A 66 -1.94 11.12 16.92
C GLU A 66 -0.78 10.82 17.89
N GLY A 67 0.14 9.95 17.46
CA GLY A 67 1.32 9.60 18.23
C GLY A 67 2.25 10.78 18.51
N SER A 68 2.44 11.67 17.55
CA SER A 68 3.25 12.89 17.68
C SER A 68 2.67 13.89 18.68
N ARG A 69 1.35 13.84 18.88
CA ARG A 69 0.61 14.63 19.87
C ARG A 69 0.57 13.97 21.26
N GLY A 70 1.30 12.87 21.44
CA GLY A 70 1.34 12.11 22.68
C GLY A 70 0.12 11.22 22.93
N LEU A 71 -0.76 11.05 21.93
CA LEU A 71 -1.93 10.17 22.02
C LEU A 71 -1.55 8.73 21.68
N ARG A 72 -2.48 7.81 21.98
CA ARG A 72 -2.37 6.40 21.61
C ARG A 72 -3.33 6.07 20.47
N PRO A 73 -2.86 6.05 19.22
CA PRO A 73 -3.70 5.67 18.09
C PRO A 73 -4.27 4.26 18.24
N ALA A 74 -5.51 4.10 17.77
CA ALA A 74 -6.15 2.79 17.67
C ALA A 74 -5.59 2.04 16.45
N ILE A 75 -4.62 1.16 16.69
CA ILE A 75 -3.94 0.40 15.64
C ILE A 75 -4.52 -1.03 15.56
N PRO A 76 -4.95 -1.51 14.39
CA PRO A 76 -4.91 -0.84 13.09
C PRO A 76 -6.01 0.21 12.87
N ALA A 77 -7.17 0.05 13.49
CA ALA A 77 -8.27 1.02 13.42
C ALA A 77 -9.15 0.91 14.68
N PRO A 78 -9.95 1.94 15.03
CA PRO A 78 -10.93 1.86 16.10
C PRO A 78 -11.83 0.62 15.95
N GLY A 79 -12.00 -0.15 17.03
CA GLY A 79 -12.82 -1.38 17.03
C GLY A 79 -12.13 -2.61 16.40
N HIS A 80 -10.93 -2.47 15.82
CA HIS A 80 -10.20 -3.59 15.23
C HIS A 80 -8.89 -3.89 15.95
N THR A 81 -8.50 -5.15 15.88
CA THR A 81 -7.20 -5.68 16.28
C THR A 81 -6.54 -6.36 15.08
N TRP A 82 -5.26 -6.72 15.19
CA TRP A 82 -4.58 -7.54 14.18
C TRP A 82 -5.28 -8.89 13.92
N ARG A 83 -6.00 -9.45 14.91
CA ARG A 83 -6.80 -10.67 14.74
C ARG A 83 -8.03 -10.45 13.85
N THR A 84 -8.61 -9.25 13.88
CA THR A 84 -9.78 -8.87 13.07
C THR A 84 -9.38 -8.13 11.80
N LEU A 85 -8.11 -8.19 11.42
CA LEU A 85 -7.58 -7.55 10.21
C LEU A 85 -8.32 -7.96 8.93
N PRO A 86 -8.74 -9.23 8.73
CA PRO A 86 -9.54 -9.59 7.55
C PRO A 86 -10.87 -8.82 7.46
N ALA A 87 -11.54 -8.57 8.60
CA ALA A 87 -12.78 -7.81 8.64
C ALA A 87 -12.54 -6.33 8.29
N LEU A 88 -11.52 -5.70 8.90
CA LEU A 88 -11.11 -4.33 8.55
C LEU A 88 -10.78 -4.21 7.05
N ASN A 89 -10.08 -5.20 6.51
CA ASN A 89 -9.73 -5.24 5.11
C ASN A 89 -10.96 -5.34 4.18
N GLN A 90 -12.00 -6.07 4.59
CA GLN A 90 -13.27 -6.15 3.87
C GLN A 90 -14.01 -4.81 3.91
N GLU A 91 -13.99 -4.11 5.05
CA GLU A 91 -14.56 -2.77 5.17
C GLU A 91 -13.82 -1.75 4.30
N ILE A 92 -12.48 -1.81 4.28
CA ILE A 92 -11.66 -0.99 3.39
C ILE A 92 -12.10 -1.23 1.95
N TRP A 93 -12.18 -2.49 1.50
CA TRP A 93 -12.64 -2.82 0.16
C TRP A 93 -14.03 -2.22 -0.14
N ALA A 94 -14.99 -2.35 0.78
CA ALA A 94 -16.34 -1.83 0.61
C ALA A 94 -16.37 -0.31 0.42
N ARG A 95 -15.50 0.45 1.11
CA ARG A 95 -15.41 1.92 1.01
C ARG A 95 -15.00 2.41 -0.38
N TYR A 96 -14.23 1.63 -1.14
CA TYR A 96 -13.77 2.05 -2.48
C TYR A 96 -14.69 1.64 -3.62
N GLN A 97 -15.79 0.90 -3.37
CA GLN A 97 -16.64 0.42 -4.47
C GLN A 97 -17.38 1.54 -5.20
N GLY A 98 -17.53 2.71 -4.59
CA GLY A 98 -18.10 3.92 -5.20
C GLY A 98 -17.07 4.93 -5.70
N VAL A 99 -15.77 4.61 -5.65
CA VAL A 99 -14.68 5.51 -6.07
C VAL A 99 -14.19 5.08 -7.45
N ASP A 100 -13.92 6.01 -8.36
CA ASP A 100 -13.37 5.67 -9.67
C ASP A 100 -11.84 5.46 -9.60
N LEU A 101 -11.28 4.84 -10.66
CA LEU A 101 -9.85 4.50 -10.71
C LEU A 101 -8.95 5.76 -10.73
N VAL A 102 -9.40 6.85 -11.34
CA VAL A 102 -8.62 8.09 -11.45
C VAL A 102 -8.50 8.73 -10.07
N THR A 103 -9.62 8.87 -9.36
CA THR A 103 -9.68 9.42 -8.00
C THR A 103 -8.80 8.64 -7.05
N VAL A 104 -8.93 7.30 -7.00
CA VAL A 104 -8.11 6.49 -6.08
C VAL A 104 -6.62 6.55 -6.40
N ARG A 105 -6.25 6.71 -7.68
CA ARG A 105 -4.87 6.89 -8.09
C ARG A 105 -4.32 8.25 -7.63
N THR A 106 -5.10 9.32 -7.78
CA THR A 106 -4.72 10.65 -7.31
C THR A 106 -4.55 10.68 -5.79
N ASP A 107 -5.46 10.06 -5.05
CA ASP A 107 -5.39 9.97 -3.59
C ASP A 107 -4.18 9.14 -3.13
N LEU A 108 -3.91 8.03 -3.83
CA LEU A 108 -2.73 7.22 -3.56
C LEU A 108 -1.42 7.99 -3.78
N ASP A 109 -1.35 8.78 -4.85
CA ASP A 109 -0.19 9.62 -5.17
C ASP A 109 0.05 10.70 -4.09
N ALA A 110 -1.02 11.40 -3.69
CA ALA A 110 -0.96 12.40 -2.64
C ALA A 110 -0.47 11.79 -1.31
N THR A 111 -1.01 10.64 -0.92
CA THR A 111 -0.63 9.97 0.33
C THR A 111 0.74 9.31 0.28
N HIS A 112 1.19 8.84 -0.90
CA HIS A 112 2.57 8.38 -1.09
C HIS A 112 3.56 9.53 -0.83
N ARG A 113 3.32 10.72 -1.41
CA ARG A 113 4.14 11.91 -1.17
C ARG A 113 4.13 12.31 0.31
N ALA A 114 2.96 12.31 0.95
CA ALA A 114 2.87 12.63 2.37
C ALA A 114 3.67 11.66 3.25
N LEU A 115 3.66 10.36 2.96
CA LEU A 115 4.50 9.38 3.64
C LEU A 115 5.99 9.59 3.36
N HIS A 116 6.35 9.91 2.12
CA HIS A 116 7.74 10.20 1.74
C HIS A 116 8.27 11.44 2.48
N ASP A 117 7.47 12.50 2.56
CA ASP A 117 7.79 13.70 3.33
C ASP A 117 7.87 13.41 4.83
N LEU A 118 7.02 12.53 5.36
CA LEU A 118 7.12 12.09 6.74
C LEU A 118 8.45 11.36 6.97
N ILE A 119 8.80 10.38 6.13
CA ILE A 119 10.04 9.62 6.28
C ILE A 119 11.27 10.54 6.18
N SER A 120 11.27 11.51 5.26
CA SER A 120 12.42 12.40 5.03
C SER A 120 12.72 13.34 6.20
N ARG A 121 11.70 13.71 6.99
CA ARG A 121 11.83 14.56 8.19
C ARG A 121 12.45 13.86 9.39
N HIS A 122 12.54 12.53 9.40
CA HIS A 122 13.12 11.78 10.50
C HIS A 122 14.56 11.37 10.21
N THR A 123 15.32 11.14 11.27
CA THR A 123 16.64 10.51 11.26
C THR A 123 16.54 8.99 11.28
N ASP A 124 17.66 8.30 11.02
CA ASP A 124 17.75 6.84 11.16
C ASP A 124 17.43 6.39 12.59
N GLU A 125 17.92 7.12 13.60
CA GLU A 125 17.65 6.81 15.00
C GLU A 125 16.16 6.92 15.30
N GLU A 126 15.50 7.99 14.83
CA GLU A 126 14.07 8.19 15.03
C GLU A 126 13.23 7.10 14.34
N LEU A 127 13.64 6.66 13.15
CA LEU A 127 12.91 5.64 12.41
C LEU A 127 13.14 4.22 12.95
N PHE A 128 14.36 3.88 13.35
CA PHE A 128 14.74 2.48 13.56
C PHE A 128 15.03 2.11 15.02
N THR A 129 15.05 3.07 15.93
CA THR A 129 15.09 2.77 17.37
C THR A 129 13.75 2.19 17.83
N LYS A 130 13.79 0.96 18.35
CA LYS A 130 12.61 0.30 18.91
C LYS A 130 12.17 1.01 20.18
N ARG A 131 10.85 1.10 20.38
CA ARG A 131 10.23 1.68 21.59
C ARG A 131 10.57 3.16 21.82
N LEU A 132 11.11 3.85 20.81
CA LEU A 132 11.38 5.28 20.92
C LEU A 132 10.09 6.08 21.11
N TYR A 133 9.06 5.74 20.32
CA TYR A 133 7.73 6.32 20.45
C TYR A 133 6.82 5.39 21.27
N PRO A 134 6.19 5.87 22.35
CA PRO A 134 5.33 5.02 23.18
C PRO A 134 4.21 4.31 22.41
N TRP A 135 3.69 4.94 21.36
CA TRP A 135 2.60 4.38 20.55
C TRP A 135 3.05 3.24 19.62
N THR A 136 4.35 3.09 19.32
CA THR A 136 4.86 2.01 18.45
C THR A 136 5.04 0.69 19.22
N GLY A 137 4.64 0.63 20.49
CA GLY A 137 4.71 -0.58 21.31
C GLY A 137 6.14 -1.11 21.41
N THR A 138 6.37 -2.36 20.99
CA THR A 138 7.69 -2.99 21.03
C THR A 138 8.55 -2.77 19.79
N THR A 139 8.01 -2.11 18.75
CA THR A 139 8.67 -1.90 17.46
C THR A 139 9.12 -0.44 17.27
N SER A 140 9.69 -0.13 16.11
CA SER A 140 10.08 1.22 15.69
C SER A 140 9.04 1.84 14.74
N LEU A 141 9.09 3.17 14.56
CA LEU A 141 8.27 3.89 13.58
C LEU A 141 8.50 3.37 12.16
N GLY A 142 9.77 3.18 11.80
CA GLY A 142 10.20 2.64 10.51
C GLY A 142 9.55 1.30 10.17
N ALA A 143 9.24 0.44 11.15
CA ALA A 143 8.55 -0.80 10.89
C ALA A 143 7.11 -0.59 10.36
N TYR A 144 6.39 0.39 10.90
CA TYR A 144 5.06 0.77 10.41
C TYR A 144 5.14 1.36 9.00
N LEU A 145 6.11 2.25 8.76
CA LEU A 145 6.29 2.91 7.47
C LEU A 145 6.73 1.90 6.39
N VAL A 146 7.67 1.00 6.68
CA VAL A 146 8.05 -0.13 5.81
C VAL A 146 6.85 -1.01 5.48
N SER A 147 5.96 -1.24 6.45
CA SER A 147 4.75 -2.04 6.27
C SER A 147 3.71 -1.33 5.39
N ALA A 148 3.59 0.00 5.50
CA ALA A 148 2.63 0.79 4.74
C ALA A 148 3.12 1.10 3.30
N THR A 149 4.44 1.15 3.08
CA THR A 149 5.05 1.49 1.78
C THR A 149 5.69 0.28 1.11
N ALA A 150 7.02 0.13 1.18
CA ALA A 150 7.81 -0.81 0.39
C ALA A 150 7.29 -2.26 0.45
N SER A 151 6.91 -2.75 1.63
CA SER A 151 6.35 -4.10 1.77
C SER A 151 4.96 -4.21 1.14
N HIS A 152 4.16 -3.15 1.23
CA HIS A 152 2.81 -3.13 0.71
C HIS A 152 2.79 -3.02 -0.81
N TYR A 153 3.69 -2.20 -1.38
CA TYR A 153 3.90 -2.13 -2.83
C TYR A 153 4.38 -3.47 -3.40
N ALA A 154 5.24 -4.19 -2.68
CA ALA A 154 5.64 -5.54 -3.08
C ALA A 154 4.46 -6.52 -3.12
N TRP A 155 3.52 -6.43 -2.16
CA TRP A 155 2.27 -7.18 -2.18
C TRP A 155 1.39 -6.79 -3.38
N ALA A 156 1.19 -5.49 -3.62
CA ALA A 156 0.38 -4.99 -4.73
C ALA A 156 0.94 -5.45 -6.08
N LEU A 157 2.26 -5.32 -6.27
CA LEU A 157 2.96 -5.82 -7.47
C LEU A 157 2.75 -7.32 -7.68
N LYS A 158 2.83 -8.13 -6.63
CA LYS A 158 2.60 -9.58 -6.75
C LYS A 158 1.19 -9.87 -7.30
N LYS A 159 0.18 -9.13 -6.82
CA LYS A 159 -1.21 -9.27 -7.25
C LYS A 159 -1.42 -8.75 -8.67
N LEU A 160 -0.96 -7.54 -8.98
CA LEU A 160 -1.11 -6.94 -10.30
C LEU A 160 -0.36 -7.73 -11.38
N ARG A 161 0.83 -8.27 -11.09
CA ARG A 161 1.53 -9.17 -12.01
C ARG A 161 0.80 -10.50 -12.23
N ARG A 162 0.03 -10.99 -11.26
CA ARG A 162 -0.84 -12.17 -11.47
C ARG A 162 -1.92 -11.85 -12.48
N PHE A 163 -2.52 -10.65 -12.39
CA PHE A 163 -3.52 -10.19 -13.34
C PHE A 163 -2.92 -9.98 -14.73
N GLU A 164 -1.80 -9.25 -14.85
CA GLU A 164 -1.09 -9.04 -16.12
C GLU A 164 -0.78 -10.37 -16.84
N ARG A 165 -0.26 -11.38 -16.12
CA ARG A 165 -0.02 -12.72 -16.70
C ARG A 165 -1.31 -13.42 -17.16
N ALA A 166 -2.41 -13.22 -16.44
CA ALA A 166 -3.69 -13.81 -16.82
C ALA A 166 -4.26 -13.17 -18.09
N LEU A 167 -4.02 -11.88 -18.34
CA LEU A 167 -4.39 -11.22 -19.60
C LEU A 167 -3.64 -11.83 -20.79
N VAL A 168 -2.33 -12.04 -20.65
CA VAL A 168 -1.50 -12.65 -21.71
C VAL A 168 -1.91 -14.09 -22.01
N ALA A 169 -2.34 -14.85 -20.99
CA ALA A 169 -2.81 -16.22 -21.19
C ALA A 169 -4.16 -16.31 -21.92
N VAL A 170 -4.94 -15.22 -21.94
CA VAL A 170 -6.26 -15.13 -22.59
C VAL A 170 -6.17 -14.49 -23.98
N SER A 171 -5.14 -13.67 -24.25
CA SER A 171 -4.84 -13.24 -25.63
C SER A 171 -4.42 -14.44 -26.48
N PRO A 172 -5.15 -14.77 -27.56
CA PRO A 172 -4.75 -15.86 -28.44
C PRO A 172 -3.42 -15.47 -29.08
N ALA A 173 -2.33 -16.09 -28.63
CA ALA A 173 -1.07 -16.04 -29.34
C ALA A 173 -1.28 -16.74 -30.69
N SER A 174 -1.46 -15.91 -31.72
CA SER A 174 -1.41 -16.20 -33.14
C SER A 174 -2.16 -17.46 -33.61
N GLU A 175 -3.14 -17.23 -34.47
CA GLU A 175 -3.24 -17.95 -35.73
C GLU A 175 -1.81 -18.11 -36.30
N ARG A 176 -1.14 -19.21 -35.94
CA ARG A 176 0.07 -19.65 -36.64
C ARG A 176 -0.44 -20.35 -37.88
N ALA A 177 -0.55 -19.56 -38.94
CA ALA A 177 -0.34 -20.00 -40.31
C ALA A 177 1.00 -20.75 -40.44
#